data_AF-A0AAD6GM52-F1
#
_entry.id   AF-A0AAD6GM52-F1
#
_cell.length_a   1.000
_cell.length_b   1.000
_cell.length_c   1.000
_cell.angle_alpha   90.00
_cell.angle_beta   90.00
_cell.angle_gamma   90.00
#
_symmetry.space_group_name_H-M   'P 1'
#
loop_
_entity.id
_entity.type
_entity.pdbx_description
1 polymer ?
#
loop_
_entity_poly.entity_id
_entity_poly.type
_entity_poly.pdbx_seq_one_letter_code
_entity_poly.pdbx_strand_id
1 'polypeptide(L)'
;MTYSETLSLLDSYMGDGPLTLAAAMDTYRVNRYNITELGPYKNKLIQGGLRYQKLNFSTAGELQLSHIGLVPTTETTPISKLPGSFKCSDPELTRIWRVGARTVQLSELDAQSLPDFWEITDDGAFVDSLAPQPWAGSDFASYLMDYTLAFSARPTVGGFGFTVLSDTLGSGIYIFIDAVNLSISAHVGSTERDSAALASVKLNSTISLGNWHRIITKVNMTDISVSIDGSQVLQFTQTSSFLGSFGLGASFGQAVYYTNVSLTTNGQEIYSSSLTDKSALKDFLLGTNPLPVSVDGSRRDRIAYGGDLEMAAASSFASTNGRNFINGTIELLGSFQLLPGFFSPTVKVQQAPRTQDIQANVTGLIGYSFYLVTSIADYYNMTAEPGFAARWAHRILRLLDWADSQTIPVQKNTSDSSKLLNISSATIGGGWNYYDPAQSGMVMSFNAIYAFALQQCLPLLSAAGTGRIRKQFPL
;
A
#
# COMPACT_ATOMS: atom_id res chain seq x y z
N MET A 1 -9.59 8.15 -22.45
CA MET A 1 -9.00 6.81 -22.60
C MET A 1 -9.35 6.00 -21.37
N THR A 2 -9.80 4.76 -21.52
CA THR A 2 -10.18 3.84 -20.43
C THR A 2 -9.29 2.59 -20.48
N TYR A 3 -8.89 2.06 -19.33
CA TYR A 3 -7.98 0.92 -19.20
C TYR A 3 -8.62 -0.19 -18.38
N SER A 4 -8.28 -1.44 -18.71
CA SER A 4 -8.74 -2.60 -17.95
C SER A 4 -7.85 -3.83 -18.18
N GLU A 5 -7.72 -4.70 -17.18
CA GLU A 5 -7.20 -6.07 -17.36
C GLU A 5 -8.23 -7.02 -18.00
N THR A 6 -9.52 -6.80 -17.76
CA THR A 6 -10.60 -7.64 -18.28
C THR A 6 -11.44 -6.89 -19.30
N LEU A 7 -11.88 -7.59 -20.35
CA LEU A 7 -12.74 -6.98 -21.37
C LEU A 7 -14.08 -6.52 -20.76
N SER A 8 -14.61 -7.26 -19.79
CA SER A 8 -15.91 -6.99 -19.16
C SER A 8 -15.99 -5.65 -18.42
N LEU A 9 -14.86 -5.13 -17.93
CA LEU A 9 -14.81 -3.86 -17.20
C LEU A 9 -14.41 -2.69 -18.10
N LEU A 10 -14.07 -2.93 -19.37
CA LEU A 10 -13.62 -1.88 -20.29
C LEU A 10 -14.72 -0.84 -20.59
N ASP A 11 -15.99 -1.25 -20.51
CA ASP A 11 -17.16 -0.38 -20.69
C ASP A 11 -17.68 0.23 -19.39
N SER A 12 -17.10 -0.13 -18.25
CA SER A 12 -17.39 0.55 -16.99
C SER A 12 -16.86 1.98 -17.01
N TYR A 13 -17.60 2.88 -16.33
CA TYR A 13 -17.32 4.33 -16.30
C TYR A 13 -15.88 4.68 -15.89
N MET A 14 -15.25 3.86 -15.03
CA MET A 14 -13.89 4.04 -14.51
C MET A 14 -12.95 2.88 -14.89
N GLY A 15 -13.28 2.12 -15.95
CA GLY A 15 -12.55 0.89 -16.27
C GLY A 15 -12.62 -0.10 -15.11
N ASP A 16 -11.49 -0.71 -14.76
CA ASP A 16 -11.33 -1.61 -13.62
C ASP A 16 -10.79 -0.94 -12.34
N GLY A 17 -10.94 0.39 -12.23
CA GLY A 17 -10.72 1.15 -10.99
C GLY A 17 -12.00 1.37 -10.17
N PRO A 18 -11.95 2.13 -9.06
CA PRO A 18 -10.76 2.81 -8.53
C PRO A 18 -9.75 1.86 -7.87
N LEU A 19 -8.47 2.21 -7.94
CA LEU A 19 -7.33 1.51 -7.34
C LEU A 19 -6.70 2.42 -6.28
N THR A 20 -7.13 2.32 -5.03
CA THR A 20 -6.89 3.37 -4.01
C THR A 20 -5.77 3.06 -3.01
N LEU A 21 -5.29 1.83 -3.00
CA LEU A 21 -4.51 1.26 -1.88
C LEU A 21 -3.10 1.85 -1.74
N ALA A 22 -2.51 2.32 -2.84
CA ALA A 22 -1.22 3.01 -2.84
C ALA A 22 -1.11 4.05 -3.95
N ALA A 23 -0.28 5.06 -3.73
CA ALA A 23 0.12 6.07 -4.72
C ALA A 23 1.12 5.53 -5.77
N ALA A 24 1.00 4.26 -6.15
CA ALA A 24 1.91 3.59 -7.07
C ALA A 24 1.29 3.38 -8.47
N MET A 25 -0.01 3.65 -8.63
CA MET A 25 -0.69 3.62 -9.92
C MET A 25 -1.77 4.71 -9.97
N ASP A 26 -2.23 5.00 -11.18
CA ASP A 26 -3.39 5.84 -11.42
C ASP A 26 -4.62 5.28 -10.68
N THR A 27 -5.26 6.11 -9.86
CA THR A 27 -6.42 5.69 -9.07
C THR A 27 -7.58 5.31 -9.98
N TYR A 28 -7.91 6.18 -10.93
CA TYR A 28 -9.05 5.94 -11.80
C TYR A 28 -8.51 5.51 -13.15
N ARG A 29 -8.95 4.34 -13.62
CA ARG A 29 -8.43 3.69 -14.83
C ARG A 29 -8.99 4.34 -16.10
N VAL A 30 -9.08 5.67 -16.08
CA VAL A 30 -9.58 6.55 -17.11
C VAL A 30 -8.83 7.87 -17.07
N ASN A 31 -8.20 8.25 -18.17
CA ASN A 31 -7.63 9.59 -18.35
C ASN A 31 -8.44 10.36 -19.39
N ARG A 32 -8.78 11.61 -19.08
CA ARG A 32 -9.44 12.54 -19.99
C ARG A 32 -8.44 13.60 -20.41
N TYR A 33 -8.36 13.87 -21.70
CA TYR A 33 -7.46 14.86 -22.27
C TYR A 33 -8.27 15.92 -22.99
N ASN A 34 -7.99 17.18 -22.70
CA ASN A 34 -8.50 18.29 -23.50
C ASN A 34 -7.49 18.57 -24.62
N ILE A 35 -7.77 18.08 -25.82
CA ILE A 35 -6.88 18.16 -26.97
C ILE A 35 -7.22 19.44 -27.76
N THR A 36 -6.49 20.52 -27.50
CA THR A 36 -6.66 21.80 -28.20
C THR A 36 -5.53 22.09 -29.20
N GLU A 37 -4.41 21.39 -29.09
CA GLU A 37 -3.21 21.62 -29.89
C GLU A 37 -2.68 20.31 -30.46
N LEU A 38 -1.91 20.41 -31.55
CA LEU A 38 -1.20 19.26 -32.11
C LEU A 38 0.03 18.96 -31.26
N GLY A 39 0.15 17.73 -30.77
CA GLY A 39 1.33 17.32 -30.00
C GLY A 39 1.20 15.94 -29.36
N PRO A 40 2.29 15.44 -28.76
CA PRO A 40 2.25 14.23 -27.97
C PRO A 40 1.54 14.46 -26.63
N TYR A 41 0.71 13.51 -26.24
CA TYR A 41 0.06 13.48 -24.93
C TYR A 41 0.51 12.23 -24.18
N LYS A 42 1.05 12.40 -22.98
CA LYS A 42 1.53 11.32 -22.10
C LYS A 42 0.87 11.44 -20.74
N ASN A 43 0.31 10.35 -20.23
CA ASN A 43 -0.22 10.34 -18.87
C ASN A 43 0.92 10.47 -17.86
N LYS A 44 0.69 11.23 -16.79
CA LYS A 44 1.64 11.39 -15.68
C LYS A 44 1.83 10.09 -14.91
N LEU A 45 0.71 9.48 -14.49
CA LEU A 45 0.72 8.31 -13.63
C LEU A 45 0.75 7.00 -14.41
N ILE A 46 1.33 5.99 -13.77
CA ILE A 46 1.41 4.64 -14.31
C ILE A 46 0.03 4.00 -14.17
N GLN A 47 -0.52 3.47 -15.25
CA GLN A 47 -1.82 2.79 -15.18
C GLN A 47 -1.76 1.54 -14.29
N GLY A 48 -0.62 0.86 -14.21
CA GLY A 48 -0.48 -0.50 -13.68
C GLY A 48 -0.74 -1.54 -14.78
N GLY A 49 -0.74 -2.82 -14.42
CA GLY A 49 -1.12 -3.93 -15.30
C GLY A 49 -2.43 -3.67 -16.05
N LEU A 50 -2.44 -3.92 -17.36
CA LEU A 50 -3.61 -3.75 -18.24
C LEU A 50 -3.51 -4.67 -19.45
N ARG A 51 -4.66 -5.04 -20.02
CA ARG A 51 -4.75 -5.81 -21.27
C ARG A 51 -5.50 -5.05 -22.37
N TYR A 52 -6.41 -4.17 -21.98
CA TYR A 52 -7.28 -3.42 -22.88
C TYR A 52 -7.13 -1.92 -22.64
N GLN A 53 -7.11 -1.16 -23.74
CA GLN A 53 -7.19 0.30 -23.77
C GLN A 53 -8.30 0.69 -24.74
N LYS A 54 -9.24 1.52 -24.30
CA LYS A 54 -10.35 2.04 -25.12
C LYS A 54 -10.24 3.55 -25.29
N LEU A 55 -10.45 4.00 -26.52
CA LEU A 55 -10.47 5.41 -26.89
C LEU A 55 -11.93 5.82 -27.11
N ASN A 56 -12.33 6.89 -26.43
CA ASN A 56 -13.66 7.47 -26.54
C ASN A 56 -13.51 8.97 -26.81
N PHE A 57 -14.35 9.49 -27.70
CA PHE A 57 -14.58 10.92 -27.81
C PHE A 57 -15.52 11.38 -26.70
N SER A 58 -15.12 12.42 -25.97
CA SER A 58 -15.99 13.05 -24.96
C SER A 58 -16.86 14.17 -25.55
N THR A 59 -16.52 14.65 -26.74
CA THR A 59 -17.23 15.70 -27.48
C THR A 59 -17.29 15.32 -28.96
N ALA A 60 -18.25 15.88 -29.69
CA ALA A 60 -18.32 15.71 -31.14
C ALA A 60 -17.11 16.33 -31.82
N GLY A 61 -16.55 15.64 -32.81
CA GLY A 61 -15.39 16.09 -33.57
C GLY A 61 -14.62 14.93 -34.17
N GLU A 62 -13.50 15.26 -34.80
CA GLU A 62 -12.57 14.30 -35.38
C GLU A 62 -11.19 14.48 -34.74
N LEU A 63 -10.52 13.37 -34.45
CA LEU A 63 -9.15 13.35 -33.94
C LEU A 63 -8.36 12.34 -34.77
N GLN A 64 -7.30 12.82 -35.42
CA GLN A 64 -6.38 11.96 -36.13
C GLN A 64 -5.18 11.64 -35.23
N LEU A 65 -5.00 10.37 -34.91
CA LEU A 65 -3.85 9.88 -34.13
C LEU A 65 -2.81 9.31 -35.10
N SER A 66 -1.58 9.83 -35.04
CA SER A 66 -0.46 9.25 -35.79
C SER A 66 0.09 7.99 -35.11
N HIS A 67 0.12 8.00 -33.78
CA HIS A 67 0.65 6.91 -32.96
C HIS A 67 -0.18 6.77 -31.69
N ILE A 68 -0.34 5.52 -31.26
CA ILE A 68 -0.85 5.16 -29.95
C ILE A 68 0.03 4.03 -29.39
N GLY A 69 0.37 4.10 -28.11
CA GLY A 69 1.21 3.10 -27.50
C GLY A 69 1.28 3.23 -25.98
N LEU A 70 1.93 2.25 -25.38
CA LEU A 70 2.23 2.20 -23.96
C LEU A 70 3.74 2.29 -23.80
N VAL A 71 4.20 3.03 -22.79
CA VAL A 71 5.60 3.04 -22.38
C VAL A 71 5.73 2.08 -21.20
N PRO A 72 6.39 0.92 -21.37
CA PRO A 72 6.63 -0.01 -20.26
C PRO A 72 7.41 0.68 -19.14
N THR A 73 7.05 0.37 -17.89
CA THR A 73 7.74 0.88 -16.68
C THR A 73 8.49 -0.22 -15.95
N THR A 74 8.56 -1.41 -16.54
CA THR A 74 9.24 -2.59 -16.01
C THR A 74 10.08 -3.23 -17.12
N GLU A 75 10.94 -4.19 -16.75
CA GLU A 75 11.82 -4.90 -17.66
C GLU A 75 11.05 -5.57 -18.82
N THR A 76 11.54 -5.38 -20.05
CA THR A 76 10.91 -5.92 -21.27
C THR A 76 11.75 -6.95 -22.00
N THR A 77 12.88 -7.36 -21.41
CA THR A 77 13.70 -8.46 -21.92
C THR A 77 12.82 -9.65 -22.32
N PRO A 78 12.91 -10.12 -23.58
CA PRO A 78 12.13 -11.26 -24.05
C PRO A 78 12.36 -12.49 -23.16
N ILE A 79 11.31 -13.28 -22.91
CA ILE A 79 11.39 -14.47 -22.04
C ILE A 79 12.48 -15.46 -22.50
N SER A 80 12.74 -15.55 -23.80
CA SER A 80 13.81 -16.39 -24.38
C SER A 80 15.23 -15.89 -24.09
N LYS A 81 15.38 -14.68 -23.56
CA LYS A 81 16.65 -14.03 -23.21
C LYS A 81 16.81 -13.82 -21.70
N LEU A 82 15.86 -14.28 -20.89
CA LEU A 82 16.01 -14.25 -19.44
C LEU A 82 17.13 -15.19 -18.99
N PRO A 83 17.78 -14.93 -17.84
CA PRO A 83 18.83 -15.80 -17.30
C PRO A 83 18.33 -17.24 -17.02
N GLY A 84 17.11 -17.37 -16.52
CA GLY A 84 16.45 -18.65 -16.29
C GLY A 84 15.66 -19.13 -17.52
N SER A 85 15.50 -20.44 -17.66
CA SER A 85 14.66 -21.04 -18.70
C SER A 85 14.06 -22.37 -18.24
N PHE A 86 12.90 -22.71 -18.78
CA PHE A 86 12.25 -24.00 -18.57
C PHE A 86 11.61 -24.50 -19.86
N LYS A 87 11.73 -25.80 -20.11
CA LYS A 87 11.08 -26.52 -21.21
C LYS A 87 10.93 -27.98 -20.84
N CYS A 88 9.72 -28.53 -21.01
CA CYS A 88 9.47 -29.95 -20.85
C CYS A 88 8.65 -30.51 -22.02
N SER A 89 8.31 -31.80 -21.97
CA SER A 89 7.50 -32.48 -22.98
C SER A 89 6.05 -32.00 -23.00
N ASP A 90 5.56 -31.40 -21.90
CA ASP A 90 4.26 -30.78 -21.84
C ASP A 90 4.36 -29.30 -22.27
N PRO A 91 3.75 -28.93 -23.42
CA PRO A 91 3.81 -27.55 -23.90
C PRO A 91 3.04 -26.57 -22.99
N GLU A 92 2.04 -27.04 -22.24
CA GLU A 92 1.24 -26.21 -21.34
C GLU A 92 2.03 -25.86 -20.08
N LEU A 93 2.72 -26.83 -19.47
CA LEU A 93 3.63 -26.55 -18.34
C LEU A 93 4.76 -25.59 -18.76
N THR A 94 5.29 -25.76 -19.98
CA THR A 94 6.27 -24.82 -20.55
C THR A 94 5.68 -23.41 -20.69
N ARG A 95 4.41 -23.29 -21.11
CA ARG A 95 3.71 -22.02 -21.25
C ARG A 95 3.43 -21.37 -19.89
N ILE A 96 3.01 -22.14 -18.88
CA ILE A 96 2.78 -21.67 -17.51
C ILE A 96 4.04 -21.04 -16.94
N TRP A 97 5.19 -21.72 -17.08
CA TRP A 97 6.47 -21.15 -16.61
C TRP A 97 6.80 -19.82 -17.30
N ARG A 98 6.61 -19.73 -18.63
CA ARG A 98 6.86 -18.48 -19.39
C ARG A 98 5.96 -17.33 -18.94
N VAL A 99 4.69 -17.62 -18.64
CA VAL A 99 3.76 -16.63 -18.09
C VAL A 99 4.22 -16.21 -16.69
N GLY A 100 4.61 -17.16 -15.83
CA GLY A 100 5.16 -16.87 -14.50
C GLY A 100 6.39 -15.94 -14.57
N ALA A 101 7.37 -16.26 -15.41
CA ALA A 101 8.55 -15.42 -15.62
C ALA A 101 8.18 -13.99 -16.09
N ARG A 102 7.17 -13.86 -16.95
CA ARG A 102 6.65 -12.55 -17.37
C ARG A 102 5.96 -11.81 -16.22
N THR A 103 5.19 -12.52 -15.40
CA THR A 103 4.53 -11.94 -14.22
C THR A 103 5.56 -11.39 -13.23
N VAL A 104 6.66 -12.11 -13.00
CA VAL A 104 7.76 -11.63 -12.15
C VAL A 104 8.32 -10.30 -12.70
N GLN A 105 8.65 -10.22 -13.99
CA GLN A 105 9.12 -8.96 -14.60
C GLN A 105 8.14 -7.79 -14.39
N LEU A 106 6.83 -8.05 -14.41
CA LEU A 106 5.81 -6.99 -14.25
C LEU A 106 5.65 -6.52 -12.80
N SER A 107 6.04 -7.36 -11.83
CA SER A 107 6.00 -7.04 -10.40
C SER A 107 7.33 -6.52 -9.85
N GLU A 108 8.38 -6.47 -10.67
CA GLU A 108 9.69 -5.91 -10.33
C GLU A 108 9.77 -4.43 -10.73
N LEU A 109 9.79 -3.54 -9.74
CA LEU A 109 9.84 -2.09 -9.92
C LEU A 109 11.25 -1.57 -9.67
N ASP A 110 11.84 -0.88 -10.64
CA ASP A 110 13.14 -0.23 -10.46
C ASP A 110 13.06 0.90 -9.45
N ALA A 111 14.18 1.19 -8.78
CA ALA A 111 14.28 2.38 -7.93
C ALA A 111 13.99 3.63 -8.75
N GLN A 112 13.30 4.58 -8.14
CA GLN A 112 12.98 5.88 -8.73
C GLN A 112 12.10 5.79 -9.99
N SER A 113 11.34 4.70 -10.14
CA SER A 113 10.49 4.47 -11.33
C SER A 113 9.07 4.99 -11.17
N LEU A 114 8.60 5.18 -9.93
CA LEU A 114 7.27 5.74 -9.67
C LEU A 114 7.28 7.27 -9.80
N PRO A 115 6.32 7.87 -10.52
CA PRO A 115 6.16 9.33 -10.57
C PRO A 115 5.62 9.87 -9.24
N ASP A 116 5.85 11.16 -8.98
CA ASP A 116 5.18 11.88 -7.89
C ASP A 116 3.66 11.81 -8.10
N PHE A 117 2.92 11.46 -7.05
CA PHE A 117 1.47 11.28 -7.13
C PHE A 117 0.74 12.63 -7.22
N TRP A 118 1.10 13.56 -6.34
CA TRP A 118 0.65 14.95 -6.39
C TRP A 118 1.65 15.82 -7.14
N GLU A 119 1.14 16.90 -7.74
CA GLU A 119 1.98 17.95 -8.30
C GLU A 119 2.15 19.07 -7.28
N ILE A 120 3.37 19.26 -6.78
CA ILE A 120 3.68 20.34 -5.84
C ILE A 120 4.02 21.61 -6.61
N THR A 121 3.38 22.72 -6.25
CA THR A 121 3.51 24.04 -6.87
C THR A 121 3.67 25.13 -5.81
N ASP A 122 3.97 26.36 -6.23
CA ASP A 122 4.03 27.52 -5.33
C ASP A 122 2.68 27.84 -4.66
N ASP A 123 1.57 27.44 -5.28
CA ASP A 123 0.21 27.60 -4.74
C ASP A 123 -0.21 26.45 -3.79
N GLY A 124 0.61 25.41 -3.67
CA GLY A 124 0.33 24.20 -2.88
C GLY A 124 0.32 22.92 -3.72
N ALA A 125 -0.25 21.85 -3.16
CA ALA A 125 -0.37 20.56 -3.84
C ALA A 125 -1.59 20.55 -4.78
N PHE A 126 -1.35 20.38 -6.07
CA PHE A 126 -2.38 20.10 -7.06
C PHE A 126 -2.70 18.60 -7.12
N VAL A 127 -3.98 18.28 -7.02
CA VAL A 127 -4.50 16.92 -6.96
C VAL A 127 -5.69 16.79 -7.91
N ASP A 128 -5.61 15.86 -8.86
CA ASP A 128 -6.62 15.67 -9.90
C ASP A 128 -7.00 14.19 -10.08
N SER A 129 -8.25 13.85 -9.77
CA SER A 129 -8.72 12.45 -9.85
C SER A 129 -7.78 11.46 -9.15
N LEU A 130 -7.47 11.67 -7.87
CA LEU A 130 -6.62 10.77 -7.07
C LEU A 130 -7.28 10.44 -5.74
N ALA A 131 -7.25 9.17 -5.36
CA ALA A 131 -7.71 8.76 -4.05
C ALA A 131 -6.81 9.36 -2.96
N PRO A 132 -7.37 9.77 -1.81
CA PRO A 132 -6.59 10.18 -0.66
C PRO A 132 -5.59 9.12 -0.22
N GLN A 133 -4.35 9.54 0.07
CA GLN A 133 -3.40 8.71 0.81
C GLN A 133 -3.27 9.24 2.24
N PRO A 134 -3.18 8.34 3.24
CA PRO A 134 -3.15 8.74 4.64
C PRO A 134 -1.83 9.44 4.96
N TRP A 135 -1.89 10.47 5.79
CA TRP A 135 -0.72 11.03 6.44
C TRP A 135 -0.04 9.93 7.28
N ALA A 136 1.25 9.76 7.07
CA ALA A 136 2.12 8.74 7.65
C ALA A 136 3.37 9.36 8.29
N GLY A 137 3.34 10.66 8.62
CA GLY A 137 4.49 11.38 9.20
C GLY A 137 4.85 10.99 10.65
N SER A 138 4.11 10.07 11.26
CA SER A 138 4.34 9.56 12.61
C SER A 138 3.88 8.11 12.75
N ASP A 139 4.55 7.32 13.60
CA ASP A 139 4.15 5.94 13.92
C ASP A 139 2.76 5.87 14.57
N PHE A 140 2.26 6.97 15.13
CA PHE A 140 0.92 7.05 15.74
C PHE A 140 -0.18 7.43 14.75
N ALA A 141 0.15 7.74 13.49
CA ALA A 141 -0.81 8.27 12.51
C ALA A 141 -2.01 7.33 12.31
N SER A 142 -1.77 6.02 12.20
CA SER A 142 -2.82 5.02 12.04
C SER A 142 -3.63 4.76 13.32
N TYR A 143 -3.28 5.35 14.46
CA TYR A 143 -3.92 5.12 15.76
C TYR A 143 -4.68 6.36 16.28
N LEU A 144 -4.72 7.44 15.50
CA LEU A 144 -5.43 8.65 15.88
C LEU A 144 -6.95 8.39 15.95
N MET A 145 -7.56 8.74 17.07
CA MET A 145 -8.99 8.55 17.32
C MET A 145 -9.73 9.89 17.43
N ASP A 146 -9.03 10.93 17.87
CA ASP A 146 -9.52 12.30 18.00
C ASP A 146 -8.51 13.32 17.46
N TYR A 147 -9.00 14.27 16.67
CA TYR A 147 -8.19 15.38 16.17
C TYR A 147 -9.06 16.46 15.51
N THR A 148 -8.45 17.63 15.35
CA THR A 148 -8.91 18.67 14.43
C THR A 148 -7.96 18.70 13.23
N LEU A 149 -8.50 18.38 12.05
CA LEU A 149 -7.85 18.56 10.77
C LEU A 149 -8.26 19.91 10.19
N ALA A 150 -7.30 20.65 9.65
CA ALA A 150 -7.57 21.96 9.11
C ALA A 150 -6.71 22.18 7.85
N PHE A 151 -7.31 22.60 6.74
CA PHE A 151 -6.58 22.95 5.51
C PHE A 151 -7.32 24.02 4.71
N SER A 152 -6.66 24.58 3.70
CA SER A 152 -7.27 25.40 2.66
C SER A 152 -7.34 24.63 1.35
N ALA A 153 -8.48 24.72 0.67
CA ALA A 153 -8.71 24.07 -0.62
C ALA A 153 -9.22 25.08 -1.65
N ARG A 154 -8.67 25.02 -2.87
CA ARG A 154 -9.12 25.80 -4.03
C ARG A 154 -9.54 24.85 -5.14
N PRO A 155 -10.82 24.43 -5.22
CA PRO A 155 -11.29 23.56 -6.28
C PRO A 155 -11.18 24.30 -7.63
N THR A 156 -10.60 23.65 -8.62
CA THR A 156 -10.46 24.18 -9.99
C THR A 156 -11.42 23.51 -10.96
N VAL A 157 -11.75 22.25 -10.69
CA VAL A 157 -12.78 21.51 -11.44
C VAL A 157 -13.66 20.77 -10.44
N GLY A 158 -14.96 21.09 -10.49
CA GLY A 158 -16.06 20.39 -9.84
C GLY A 158 -16.09 20.40 -8.30
N GLY A 159 -15.00 20.10 -7.58
CA GLY A 159 -15.01 19.79 -6.16
C GLY A 159 -13.73 19.09 -5.69
N PHE A 160 -13.78 18.41 -4.55
CA PHE A 160 -12.66 17.64 -3.99
C PHE A 160 -13.11 16.68 -2.90
N GLY A 161 -12.20 15.86 -2.38
CA GLY A 161 -12.50 15.00 -1.23
C GLY A 161 -11.29 14.68 -0.36
N PHE A 162 -11.55 14.14 0.82
CA PHE A 162 -10.53 13.82 1.79
C PHE A 162 -11.02 12.70 2.70
N THR A 163 -10.11 11.89 3.22
CA THR A 163 -10.44 10.88 4.24
C THR A 163 -10.13 11.40 5.62
N VAL A 164 -10.94 10.99 6.59
CA VAL A 164 -10.61 10.99 8.02
C VAL A 164 -10.75 9.57 8.57
N LEU A 165 -10.11 9.31 9.70
CA LEU A 165 -9.97 7.96 10.28
C LEU A 165 -9.45 6.97 9.23
N SER A 166 -8.47 7.44 8.45
CA SER A 166 -7.89 6.74 7.33
C SER A 166 -6.87 5.73 7.84
N ASP A 167 -7.10 4.46 7.55
CA ASP A 167 -6.15 3.39 7.83
C ASP A 167 -4.89 3.53 6.95
N THR A 168 -3.92 2.63 7.17
CA THR A 168 -2.64 2.61 6.44
C THR A 168 -2.79 2.42 4.91
N LEU A 169 -3.91 1.87 4.45
CA LEU A 169 -4.21 1.61 3.05
C LEU A 169 -5.09 2.70 2.42
N GLY A 170 -5.46 3.74 3.18
CA GLY A 170 -6.24 4.87 2.68
C GLY A 170 -7.76 4.67 2.75
N SER A 171 -8.24 3.65 3.46
CA SER A 171 -9.68 3.45 3.71
C SER A 171 -10.09 4.09 5.03
N GLY A 172 -11.21 4.82 5.05
CA GLY A 172 -11.70 5.47 6.26
C GLY A 172 -13.11 6.02 6.06
N ILE A 173 -13.33 7.25 6.50
CA ILE A 173 -14.53 8.03 6.18
C ILE A 173 -14.16 9.07 5.13
N TYR A 174 -14.59 8.85 3.89
CA TYR A 174 -14.39 9.75 2.77
C TYR A 174 -15.44 10.87 2.78
N ILE A 175 -14.97 12.11 2.89
CA ILE A 175 -15.79 13.31 2.77
C ILE A 175 -15.64 13.86 1.36
N PHE A 176 -16.75 13.96 0.64
CA PHE A 176 -16.81 14.54 -0.70
C PHE A 176 -17.51 15.89 -0.66
N ILE A 177 -16.88 16.91 -1.26
CA ILE A 177 -17.45 18.24 -1.44
C ILE A 177 -17.59 18.48 -2.95
N ASP A 178 -18.83 18.57 -3.41
CA ASP A 178 -19.20 18.90 -4.78
C ASP A 178 -19.52 20.40 -4.86
N ALA A 179 -18.61 21.17 -5.42
CA ALA A 179 -18.76 22.61 -5.55
C ALA A 179 -19.72 23.03 -6.69
N VAL A 180 -19.98 22.14 -7.64
CA VAL A 180 -20.93 22.41 -8.75
C VAL A 180 -22.37 22.19 -8.29
N ASN A 181 -22.62 21.08 -7.58
CA ASN A 181 -23.95 20.75 -7.07
C ASN A 181 -24.23 21.33 -5.67
N LEU A 182 -23.26 22.04 -5.09
CA LEU A 182 -23.31 22.64 -3.76
C LEU A 182 -23.76 21.61 -2.72
N SER A 183 -23.02 20.51 -2.62
CA SER A 183 -23.33 19.44 -1.67
C SER A 183 -22.08 18.90 -0.99
N ILE A 184 -22.28 18.39 0.22
CA ILE A 184 -21.28 17.63 0.95
C ILE A 184 -21.87 16.28 1.36
N SER A 185 -21.08 15.21 1.25
CA SER A 185 -21.47 13.87 1.69
C SER A 185 -20.31 13.12 2.34
N ALA A 186 -20.64 12.14 3.19
CA ALA A 186 -19.70 11.27 3.89
C ALA A 186 -19.95 9.81 3.50
N HIS A 187 -18.89 9.05 3.23
CA HIS A 187 -18.95 7.66 2.74
C HIS A 187 -17.91 6.80 3.47
N VAL A 188 -18.13 5.50 3.55
CA VAL A 188 -17.13 4.52 4.02
C VAL A 188 -16.22 4.19 2.85
N GLY A 189 -14.91 4.15 3.08
CA GLY A 189 -13.90 3.75 2.10
C GLY A 189 -12.94 4.88 1.74
N SER A 190 -12.45 4.85 0.51
CA SER A 190 -11.48 5.81 -0.05
C SER A 190 -12.13 6.76 -1.08
N THR A 191 -13.34 6.46 -1.54
CA THR A 191 -14.09 7.26 -2.51
C THR A 191 -15.58 7.30 -2.19
N GLU A 192 -16.32 8.21 -2.84
CA GLU A 192 -17.77 8.33 -2.71
C GLU A 192 -18.56 7.12 -3.26
N ARG A 193 -17.87 6.19 -3.94
CA ARG A 193 -18.48 5.01 -4.59
C ARG A 193 -18.39 3.74 -3.75
N ASP A 194 -17.54 3.73 -2.74
CA ASP A 194 -17.27 2.55 -1.93
C ASP A 194 -18.47 2.20 -1.03
N SER A 195 -19.30 3.20 -0.70
CA SER A 195 -20.55 2.98 0.02
C SER A 195 -21.63 4.02 -0.33
N ALA A 196 -22.87 3.71 0.04
CA ALA A 196 -23.91 4.73 0.17
C ALA A 196 -23.47 5.81 1.18
N ALA A 197 -24.01 7.02 1.03
CA ALA A 197 -23.69 8.12 1.93
C ALA A 197 -24.19 7.83 3.35
N LEU A 198 -23.30 7.97 4.34
CA LEU A 198 -23.60 7.97 5.77
C LEU A 198 -24.37 9.23 6.16
N ALA A 199 -24.01 10.35 5.54
CA ALA A 199 -24.66 11.65 5.68
C ALA A 199 -24.48 12.45 4.40
N SER A 200 -25.44 13.32 4.08
CA SER A 200 -25.38 14.21 2.93
C SER A 200 -26.22 15.46 3.17
N VAL A 201 -25.70 16.62 2.80
CA VAL A 201 -26.37 17.92 2.98
C VAL A 201 -26.14 18.81 1.75
N LYS A 202 -27.16 19.58 1.35
CA LYS A 202 -26.99 20.69 0.41
C LYS A 202 -26.43 21.91 1.13
N LEU A 203 -25.42 22.52 0.55
CA LEU A 203 -24.71 23.68 1.10
C LEU A 203 -25.53 24.96 0.84
N ASN A 204 -25.70 25.76 1.89
CA ASN A 204 -26.39 27.06 1.82
C ASN A 204 -25.45 28.22 1.47
N SER A 205 -24.14 28.04 1.65
CA SER A 205 -23.09 28.98 1.24
C SER A 205 -22.41 28.52 -0.03
N THR A 206 -21.87 29.46 -0.79
CA THR A 206 -21.21 29.18 -2.07
C THR A 206 -19.77 28.74 -1.82
N ILE A 207 -19.53 27.44 -1.83
CA ILE A 207 -18.22 26.96 -2.27
C ILE A 207 -18.09 27.26 -3.77
N SER A 208 -16.96 27.81 -4.18
CA SER A 208 -16.79 28.35 -5.54
C SER A 208 -15.50 27.85 -6.16
N LEU A 209 -15.55 27.56 -7.46
CA LEU A 209 -14.36 27.20 -8.22
C LEU A 209 -13.41 28.40 -8.31
N GLY A 210 -12.12 28.14 -8.20
CA GLY A 210 -11.04 29.13 -8.32
C GLY A 210 -10.76 29.94 -7.05
N ASN A 211 -11.57 29.83 -5.99
CA ASN A 211 -11.35 30.54 -4.73
C ASN A 211 -10.87 29.61 -3.61
N TRP A 212 -10.09 30.15 -2.67
CA TRP A 212 -9.65 29.44 -1.49
C TRP A 212 -10.78 29.36 -0.46
N HIS A 213 -11.02 28.15 0.04
CA HIS A 213 -11.98 27.86 1.12
C HIS A 213 -11.26 27.18 2.27
N ARG A 214 -11.54 27.62 3.49
CA ARG A 214 -10.94 27.05 4.71
C ARG A 214 -11.81 25.92 5.23
N ILE A 215 -11.25 24.72 5.27
CA ILE A 215 -11.94 23.51 5.73
C ILE A 215 -11.40 23.13 7.11
N ILE A 216 -12.31 22.93 8.07
CA ILE A 216 -11.98 22.45 9.41
C ILE A 216 -12.85 21.23 9.70
N THR A 217 -12.22 20.10 9.98
CA THR A 217 -12.90 18.86 10.32
C THR A 217 -12.52 18.44 11.74
N LYS A 218 -13.52 18.26 12.61
CA LYS A 218 -13.33 17.73 13.96
C LYS A 218 -13.75 16.28 13.95
N VAL A 219 -12.86 15.43 14.45
CA VAL A 219 -13.04 13.99 14.55
C VAL A 219 -12.95 13.61 16.02
N ASN A 220 -13.94 12.87 16.50
CA ASN A 220 -13.96 12.25 17.81
C ASN A 220 -14.55 10.84 17.65
N MET A 221 -13.72 9.90 17.21
CA MET A 221 -14.08 8.52 16.88
C MET A 221 -15.33 8.43 15.99
N THR A 222 -16.50 8.24 16.60
CA THR A 222 -17.76 8.08 15.87
C THR A 222 -18.33 9.40 15.38
N ASP A 223 -18.06 10.50 16.09
CA ASP A 223 -18.64 11.82 15.79
C ASP A 223 -17.69 12.66 14.93
N ILE A 224 -18.21 13.12 13.80
CA ILE A 224 -17.45 13.90 12.83
C ILE A 224 -18.25 15.16 12.48
N SER A 225 -17.58 16.31 12.47
CA SER A 225 -18.16 17.55 11.94
C SER A 225 -17.20 18.25 10.96
N VAL A 226 -17.78 18.92 9.97
CA VAL A 226 -17.06 19.66 8.92
C VAL A 226 -17.58 21.08 8.87
N SER A 227 -16.65 22.04 8.91
CA SER A 227 -16.91 23.45 8.71
C SER A 227 -16.19 23.96 7.47
N ILE A 228 -16.88 24.83 6.72
CA ILE A 228 -16.36 25.54 5.55
C ILE A 228 -16.47 27.03 5.85
N ASP A 229 -15.35 27.75 5.75
CA ASP A 229 -15.25 29.20 5.97
C ASP A 229 -15.86 29.65 7.31
N GLY A 230 -15.64 28.84 8.35
CA GLY A 230 -16.13 29.09 9.71
C GLY A 230 -17.57 28.65 10.00
N SER A 231 -18.35 28.26 8.98
CA SER A 231 -19.71 27.73 9.16
C SER A 231 -19.69 26.21 9.22
N GLN A 232 -20.31 25.61 10.24
CA GLN A 232 -20.48 24.15 10.30
C GLN A 232 -21.55 23.72 9.30
N VAL A 233 -21.16 22.89 8.32
CA VAL A 233 -22.03 22.48 7.20
C VAL A 233 -22.48 21.03 7.28
N LEU A 234 -21.75 20.19 8.02
CA LEU A 234 -22.06 18.78 8.19
C LEU A 234 -21.69 18.31 9.61
N GLN A 235 -22.55 17.51 10.22
CA GLN A 235 -22.29 16.80 11.47
C GLN A 235 -23.03 15.47 11.44
N PHE A 236 -22.35 14.38 11.78
CA PHE A 236 -22.91 13.05 11.75
C PHE A 236 -22.14 12.10 12.67
N THR A 237 -22.74 10.94 12.93
CA THR A 237 -22.14 9.84 13.69
C THR A 237 -22.02 8.62 12.78
N GLN A 238 -20.96 7.84 12.93
CA GLN A 238 -20.69 6.62 12.15
C GLN A 238 -20.05 5.52 13.01
N THR A 239 -20.10 4.26 12.56
CA THR A 239 -19.53 3.10 13.28
C THR A 239 -18.72 2.18 12.35
N SER A 240 -18.20 2.71 11.25
CA SER A 240 -17.48 1.98 10.20
C SER A 240 -15.96 2.11 10.30
N SER A 241 -15.44 3.23 10.81
CA SER A 241 -14.01 3.42 11.12
C SER A 241 -13.87 4.11 12.48
N PHE A 242 -12.82 3.80 13.24
CA PHE A 242 -12.64 4.32 14.61
C PHE A 242 -11.28 4.95 14.86
N LEU A 243 -10.30 4.68 14.01
CA LEU A 243 -8.91 5.09 14.17
C LEU A 243 -8.27 5.29 12.81
N GLY A 244 -7.33 6.22 12.73
CA GLY A 244 -6.58 6.53 11.52
C GLY A 244 -6.37 8.03 11.33
N SER A 245 -5.42 8.38 10.47
CA SER A 245 -5.09 9.76 10.16
C SER A 245 -6.06 10.32 9.11
N PHE A 246 -5.60 11.27 8.30
CA PHE A 246 -6.35 11.89 7.23
C PHE A 246 -5.61 11.75 5.91
N GLY A 247 -6.31 11.85 4.79
CA GLY A 247 -5.70 11.97 3.47
C GLY A 247 -6.39 13.02 2.64
N LEU A 248 -5.69 13.61 1.68
CA LEU A 248 -6.24 14.60 0.73
C LEU A 248 -6.31 14.00 -0.67
N GLY A 249 -7.39 14.25 -1.40
CA GLY A 249 -7.62 13.63 -2.70
C GLY A 249 -8.58 14.43 -3.58
N ALA A 250 -8.91 13.87 -4.73
CA ALA A 250 -9.90 14.42 -5.64
C ALA A 250 -10.68 13.26 -6.25
N SER A 251 -12.00 13.24 -6.09
CA SER A 251 -12.85 12.26 -6.76
C SER A 251 -12.63 12.29 -8.28
N PHE A 252 -13.07 11.26 -8.98
CA PHE A 252 -12.88 11.18 -10.43
C PHE A 252 -13.48 12.39 -11.17
N GLY A 253 -12.65 13.01 -12.02
CA GLY A 253 -13.02 14.20 -12.79
C GLY A 253 -12.96 15.50 -11.99
N GLN A 254 -12.53 15.47 -10.73
CA GLN A 254 -12.34 16.64 -9.88
C GLN A 254 -10.87 17.07 -9.87
N ALA A 255 -10.61 18.35 -9.61
CA ALA A 255 -9.27 18.89 -9.46
C ALA A 255 -9.23 20.04 -8.45
N VAL A 256 -8.18 20.11 -7.64
CA VAL A 256 -8.09 21.02 -6.49
C VAL A 256 -6.63 21.32 -6.13
N TYR A 257 -6.40 22.52 -5.58
CA TYR A 257 -5.18 22.83 -4.84
C TYR A 257 -5.41 22.74 -3.33
N TYR A 258 -4.47 22.14 -2.60
CA TYR A 258 -4.43 22.13 -1.15
C TYR A 258 -3.23 22.89 -0.60
N THR A 259 -3.44 23.64 0.48
CA THR A 259 -2.37 24.33 1.22
C THR A 259 -2.74 24.51 2.69
N ASN A 260 -1.78 24.99 3.50
CA ASN A 260 -1.96 25.34 4.92
C ASN A 260 -2.62 24.22 5.74
N VAL A 261 -2.11 23.01 5.60
CA VAL A 261 -2.59 21.83 6.34
C VAL A 261 -2.04 21.88 7.75
N SER A 262 -2.91 21.63 8.74
CA SER A 262 -2.54 21.42 10.13
C SER A 262 -3.37 20.30 10.75
N LEU A 263 -2.75 19.55 11.66
CA LEU A 263 -3.39 18.48 12.43
C LEU A 263 -3.11 18.70 13.91
N THR A 264 -4.16 18.80 14.71
CA THR A 264 -4.07 19.03 16.15
C THR A 264 -4.81 17.93 16.91
N THR A 265 -4.15 17.30 17.87
CA THR A 265 -4.77 16.32 18.80
C THR A 265 -4.42 16.73 20.23
N ASN A 266 -5.35 16.58 21.17
CA ASN A 266 -5.16 16.99 22.57
C ASN A 266 -4.62 18.42 22.76
N GLY A 267 -5.01 19.35 21.89
CA GLY A 267 -4.55 20.75 21.91
C GLY A 267 -3.12 20.97 21.40
N GLN A 268 -2.43 19.92 20.95
CA GLN A 268 -1.06 20.01 20.43
C GLN A 268 -1.06 19.80 18.91
N GLU A 269 -0.41 20.71 18.18
CA GLU A 269 -0.17 20.55 16.74
C GLU A 269 0.88 19.47 16.52
N ILE A 270 0.51 18.42 15.78
CA ILE A 270 1.38 17.27 15.49
C ILE A 270 1.80 17.22 14.02
N TYR A 271 1.19 18.04 13.17
CA TYR A 271 1.56 18.19 11.77
C TYR A 271 1.18 19.58 11.26
N SER A 272 2.05 20.17 10.44
CA SER A 272 1.80 21.41 9.72
C SER A 272 2.59 21.42 8.41
N SER A 273 1.96 21.85 7.31
CA SER A 273 2.62 21.96 6.01
C SER A 273 1.91 22.95 5.09
N SER A 274 2.68 23.77 4.38
CA SER A 274 2.17 24.61 3.29
C SER A 274 1.82 23.81 2.03
N LEU A 275 2.33 22.57 1.91
CA LEU A 275 2.28 21.75 0.70
C LEU A 275 2.91 22.41 -0.55
N THR A 276 3.84 23.34 -0.36
CA THR A 276 4.58 24.02 -1.45
C THR A 276 5.98 23.46 -1.67
N ASP A 277 6.43 22.53 -0.81
CA ASP A 277 7.74 21.89 -0.90
C ASP A 277 7.57 20.39 -1.18
N LYS A 278 8.32 19.84 -2.15
CA LYS A 278 8.26 18.42 -2.53
C LYS A 278 8.53 17.46 -1.38
N SER A 279 9.25 17.89 -0.35
CA SER A 279 9.46 17.11 0.86
C SER A 279 8.15 16.72 1.56
N ALA A 280 7.04 17.43 1.33
CA ALA A 280 5.72 17.06 1.87
C ALA A 280 5.18 15.74 1.29
N LEU A 281 5.62 15.33 0.09
CA LEU A 281 5.18 14.06 -0.52
C LEU A 281 5.51 12.85 0.35
N LYS A 282 6.63 12.90 1.09
CA LYS A 282 7.06 11.81 1.97
C LYS A 282 6.09 11.61 3.14
N ASP A 283 5.42 12.67 3.58
CA ASP A 283 4.52 12.64 4.74
C ASP A 283 3.24 11.86 4.43
N PHE A 284 2.94 11.64 3.15
CA PHE A 284 1.76 10.92 2.64
C PHE A 284 2.14 9.71 1.77
N LEU A 285 3.43 9.37 1.68
CA LEU A 285 3.95 8.26 0.88
C LEU A 285 3.65 8.40 -0.62
N LEU A 286 3.82 9.62 -1.15
CA LEU A 286 3.41 10.03 -2.50
C LEU A 286 4.56 10.26 -3.49
N GLY A 287 5.80 10.16 -3.01
CA GLY A 287 6.99 10.36 -3.84
C GLY A 287 7.36 9.11 -4.62
N THR A 288 8.57 9.10 -5.16
CA THR A 288 9.10 7.92 -5.82
C THR A 288 9.57 6.83 -4.84
N ASN A 289 9.72 5.60 -5.32
CA ASN A 289 10.25 4.48 -4.53
C ASN A 289 11.79 4.55 -4.43
N PRO A 290 12.39 4.54 -3.22
CA PRO A 290 13.84 4.69 -3.07
C PRO A 290 14.63 3.43 -3.41
N LEU A 291 14.01 2.25 -3.33
CA LEU A 291 14.63 0.96 -3.59
C LEU A 291 14.00 0.27 -4.80
N PRO A 292 14.76 -0.56 -5.54
CA PRO A 292 14.16 -1.52 -6.45
C PRO A 292 13.45 -2.60 -5.63
N VAL A 293 12.21 -2.92 -5.96
CA VAL A 293 11.37 -3.81 -5.13
C VAL A 293 10.51 -4.73 -5.99
N SER A 294 10.28 -5.94 -5.51
CA SER A 294 9.16 -6.78 -5.91
C SER A 294 7.89 -6.39 -5.14
N VAL A 295 6.76 -6.32 -5.84
CA VAL A 295 5.43 -6.04 -5.29
C VAL A 295 4.47 -7.24 -5.44
N ASP A 296 3.38 -7.22 -4.69
CA ASP A 296 2.29 -8.21 -4.70
C ASP A 296 1.66 -8.40 -6.10
N GLY A 297 1.44 -7.30 -6.83
CA GLY A 297 0.81 -7.34 -8.14
C GLY A 297 1.10 -6.12 -9.00
N SER A 298 1.19 -6.31 -10.31
CA SER A 298 1.55 -5.24 -11.27
C SER A 298 0.42 -4.26 -11.59
N ARG A 299 -0.85 -4.69 -11.46
CA ARG A 299 -2.02 -3.80 -11.56
C ARG A 299 -2.27 -3.08 -10.24
N ARG A 300 -2.44 -3.86 -9.18
CA ARG A 300 -2.69 -3.47 -7.80
C ARG A 300 -2.23 -4.64 -6.89
N ASP A 301 -1.84 -4.40 -5.65
CA ASP A 301 -1.84 -3.10 -4.96
C ASP A 301 -0.55 -2.32 -5.19
N ARG A 302 0.46 -2.97 -5.78
CA ARG A 302 1.81 -2.44 -6.02
C ARG A 302 2.51 -2.07 -4.72
N ILE A 303 2.34 -2.92 -3.71
CA ILE A 303 2.89 -2.78 -2.36
C ILE A 303 3.81 -3.97 -2.09
N ALA A 304 4.85 -3.78 -1.28
CA ALA A 304 5.69 -4.90 -0.84
C ALA A 304 4.98 -5.64 0.31
N TYR A 305 4.82 -6.96 0.17
CA TYR A 305 4.23 -7.83 1.19
C TYR A 305 5.20 -8.96 1.58
N GLY A 306 5.31 -9.24 2.88
CA GLY A 306 6.24 -10.26 3.40
C GLY A 306 5.90 -11.70 3.03
N GLY A 307 4.61 -12.02 2.85
CA GLY A 307 4.16 -13.33 2.37
C GLY A 307 4.46 -13.53 0.88
N ASP A 308 4.14 -12.52 0.07
CA ASP A 308 4.32 -12.53 -1.38
C ASP A 308 5.80 -12.59 -1.78
N LEU A 309 6.68 -11.98 -0.98
CA LEU A 309 8.13 -12.02 -1.20
C LEU A 309 8.67 -13.45 -1.27
N GLU A 310 8.16 -14.38 -0.45
CA GLU A 310 8.67 -15.75 -0.42
C GLU A 310 8.41 -16.46 -1.76
N MET A 311 7.21 -16.30 -2.32
CA MET A 311 6.87 -16.78 -3.66
C MET A 311 7.65 -16.04 -4.76
N ALA A 312 7.81 -14.73 -4.62
CA ALA A 312 8.52 -13.91 -5.60
C ALA A 312 10.02 -14.24 -5.66
N ALA A 313 10.66 -14.52 -4.52
CA ALA A 313 12.09 -14.81 -4.43
C ALA A 313 12.46 -16.04 -5.28
N ALA A 314 11.86 -17.20 -4.99
CA ALA A 314 12.14 -18.43 -5.73
C ALA A 314 11.83 -18.28 -7.23
N SER A 315 10.72 -17.62 -7.56
CA SER A 315 10.32 -17.38 -8.95
C SER A 315 11.30 -16.47 -9.68
N SER A 316 11.77 -15.41 -9.02
CA SER A 316 12.75 -14.46 -9.57
C SER A 316 14.10 -15.15 -9.80
N PHE A 317 14.66 -15.85 -8.82
CA PHE A 317 15.92 -16.59 -8.98
C PHE A 317 15.87 -17.66 -10.07
N ALA A 318 14.72 -18.32 -10.26
CA ALA A 318 14.55 -19.32 -11.32
C ALA A 318 14.31 -18.73 -12.71
N SER A 319 14.01 -17.42 -12.84
CA SER A 319 13.61 -16.79 -14.10
C SER A 319 14.40 -15.51 -14.43
N THR A 320 14.03 -14.37 -13.85
CA THR A 320 14.62 -13.05 -14.14
C THR A 320 16.02 -12.89 -13.52
N ASN A 321 16.34 -13.68 -12.50
CA ASN A 321 17.46 -13.48 -11.59
C ASN A 321 17.47 -12.05 -11.02
N GLY A 322 16.28 -11.53 -10.68
CA GLY A 322 16.03 -10.17 -10.17
C GLY A 322 16.50 -9.96 -8.73
N ARG A 323 17.76 -10.32 -8.44
CA ARG A 323 18.37 -10.28 -7.11
C ARG A 323 18.29 -8.90 -6.44
N ASN A 324 18.43 -7.82 -7.22
CA ASN A 324 18.30 -6.45 -6.72
C ASN A 324 16.88 -6.16 -6.20
N PHE A 325 15.84 -6.64 -6.88
CA PHE A 325 14.45 -6.46 -6.44
C PHE A 325 14.16 -7.26 -5.17
N ILE A 326 14.64 -8.52 -5.09
CA ILE A 326 14.46 -9.35 -3.89
C ILE A 326 15.22 -8.76 -2.70
N ASN A 327 16.48 -8.37 -2.89
CA ASN A 327 17.27 -7.75 -1.83
C ASN A 327 16.64 -6.42 -1.39
N GLY A 328 16.24 -5.56 -2.33
CA GLY A 328 15.59 -4.29 -2.02
C GLY A 328 14.26 -4.45 -1.28
N THR A 329 13.46 -5.48 -1.61
CA THR A 329 12.26 -5.81 -0.84
C THR A 329 12.58 -6.34 0.55
N ILE A 330 13.64 -7.16 0.72
CA ILE A 330 14.15 -7.58 2.04
C ILE A 330 14.59 -6.37 2.87
N GLU A 331 15.35 -5.45 2.28
CA GLU A 331 15.82 -4.23 2.93
C GLU A 331 14.65 -3.36 3.40
N LEU A 332 13.64 -3.21 2.53
CA LEU A 332 12.44 -2.45 2.86
C LEU A 332 11.68 -3.13 3.98
N LEU A 333 11.13 -4.33 3.78
CA LEU A 333 10.27 -5.03 4.75
C LEU A 333 10.99 -5.36 6.05
N GLY A 334 12.24 -5.83 5.96
CA GLY A 334 13.05 -6.22 7.11
C GLY A 334 13.42 -5.04 8.01
N SER A 335 13.33 -3.80 7.52
CA SER A 335 13.50 -2.60 8.35
C SER A 335 12.25 -2.25 9.18
N PHE A 336 11.07 -2.74 8.81
CA PHE A 336 9.78 -2.46 9.47
C PHE A 336 9.49 -3.50 10.58
N GLN A 337 10.45 -3.68 11.48
CA GLN A 337 10.30 -4.52 12.67
C GLN A 337 9.56 -3.75 13.79
N LEU A 338 8.64 -4.43 14.47
CA LEU A 338 7.89 -3.91 15.61
C LEU A 338 8.59 -4.27 16.92
N LEU A 339 8.23 -3.57 18.01
CA LEU A 339 8.87 -3.73 19.33
C LEU A 339 8.97 -5.21 19.79
N PRO A 340 7.92 -6.06 19.66
CA PRO A 340 8.02 -7.44 20.09
C PRO A 340 9.00 -8.30 19.28
N GLY A 341 9.32 -7.92 18.04
CA GLY A 341 10.25 -8.64 17.18
C GLY A 341 9.66 -9.16 15.86
N PHE A 342 8.34 -9.20 15.72
CA PHE A 342 7.69 -9.45 14.42
C PHE A 342 7.67 -8.20 13.54
N PHE A 343 7.25 -8.35 12.29
CA PHE A 343 7.34 -7.32 11.25
C PHE A 343 5.96 -6.80 10.82
N SER A 344 5.95 -5.61 10.26
CA SER A 344 4.80 -5.13 9.47
C SER A 344 4.57 -6.11 8.31
N PRO A 345 3.33 -6.49 8.03
CA PRO A 345 3.08 -7.46 6.97
C PRO A 345 3.30 -6.86 5.57
N THR A 346 3.19 -5.54 5.46
CA THR A 346 3.24 -4.79 4.20
C THR A 346 3.97 -3.47 4.41
N VAL A 347 4.54 -2.93 3.34
CA VAL A 347 5.16 -1.60 3.29
C VAL A 347 4.90 -0.98 1.91
N LYS A 348 4.36 0.25 1.86
CA LYS A 348 4.19 0.98 0.60
C LYS A 348 5.56 1.33 0.05
N VAL A 349 5.77 1.10 -1.25
CA VAL A 349 7.11 1.13 -1.87
C VAL A 349 7.74 2.53 -1.92
N GLN A 350 6.96 3.58 -1.69
CA GLN A 350 7.43 4.97 -1.54
C GLN A 350 8.15 5.21 -0.20
N GLN A 351 8.03 4.28 0.76
CA GLN A 351 8.71 4.38 2.05
C GLN A 351 10.20 4.06 1.91
N ALA A 352 11.02 4.77 2.69
CA ALA A 352 12.43 4.42 2.86
C ALA A 352 12.60 3.36 3.95
N PRO A 353 13.68 2.54 3.90
CA PRO A 353 14.03 1.65 4.99
C PRO A 353 14.18 2.41 6.32
N ARG A 354 13.64 1.84 7.40
CA ARG A 354 13.68 2.45 8.72
C ARG A 354 15.02 2.18 9.42
N THR A 355 15.46 3.17 10.19
CA THR A 355 16.61 3.04 11.10
C THR A 355 16.20 2.66 12.52
N GLN A 356 14.91 2.79 12.85
CA GLN A 356 14.33 2.48 14.15
C GLN A 356 13.10 1.59 13.99
N ASP A 357 12.85 0.78 15.01
CA ASP A 357 11.64 -0.06 15.07
C ASP A 357 10.37 0.80 15.09
N ILE A 358 9.28 0.21 14.61
CA ILE A 358 7.96 0.81 14.69
C ILE A 358 7.49 0.75 16.14
N GLN A 359 7.02 1.88 16.66
CA GLN A 359 6.46 1.99 18.01
C GLN A 359 5.06 1.36 18.13
N ALA A 360 4.95 0.09 17.75
CA ALA A 360 3.73 -0.70 17.78
C ALA A 360 4.00 -2.12 18.29
N ASN A 361 2.97 -2.77 18.80
CA ASN A 361 3.03 -4.12 19.38
C ASN A 361 1.96 -5.08 18.79
N VAL A 362 1.36 -4.71 17.66
CA VAL A 362 0.33 -5.49 16.97
C VAL A 362 0.63 -5.52 15.47
N THR A 363 0.52 -6.70 14.85
CA THR A 363 0.57 -6.90 13.40
C THR A 363 -0.72 -7.59 12.99
N GLY A 364 -1.23 -7.41 11.76
CA GLY A 364 -2.48 -8.08 11.34
C GLY A 364 -2.31 -9.50 10.80
N LEU A 365 -1.10 -9.84 10.33
CA LEU A 365 -0.81 -11.09 9.62
C LEU A 365 0.50 -11.70 10.14
N ILE A 366 0.48 -12.34 11.31
CA ILE A 366 1.71 -12.86 11.92
C ILE A 366 2.47 -13.86 11.04
N GLY A 367 1.74 -14.66 10.23
CA GLY A 367 2.33 -15.58 9.26
C GLY A 367 3.32 -14.90 8.31
N TYR A 368 3.06 -13.63 7.95
CA TYR A 368 3.89 -12.86 7.01
C TYR A 368 5.27 -12.55 7.60
N SER A 369 5.38 -12.44 8.93
CA SER A 369 6.69 -12.28 9.57
C SER A 369 7.56 -13.54 9.41
N PHE A 370 6.94 -14.73 9.50
CA PHE A 370 7.66 -15.99 9.30
C PHE A 370 8.06 -16.19 7.82
N TYR A 371 7.17 -15.89 6.87
CA TYR A 371 7.51 -15.91 5.44
C TYR A 371 8.64 -14.92 5.08
N LEU A 372 8.65 -13.73 5.70
CA LEU A 372 9.71 -12.76 5.50
C LEU A 372 11.07 -13.31 5.95
N VAL A 373 11.19 -13.86 7.15
CA VAL A 373 12.50 -14.38 7.62
C VAL A 373 12.94 -15.62 6.84
N THR A 374 11.99 -16.44 6.36
CA THR A 374 12.28 -17.52 5.40
C THR A 374 12.86 -16.95 4.11
N SER A 375 12.25 -15.90 3.54
CA SER A 375 12.74 -15.24 2.33
C SER A 375 14.16 -14.68 2.49
N ILE A 376 14.45 -14.10 3.67
CA ILE A 376 15.79 -13.61 4.03
C ILE A 376 16.79 -14.78 4.07
N ALA A 377 16.40 -15.89 4.69
CA ALA A 377 17.24 -17.08 4.77
C ALA A 377 17.48 -17.72 3.39
N ASP A 378 16.46 -17.80 2.54
CA ASP A 378 16.57 -18.33 1.18
C ASP A 378 17.45 -17.45 0.31
N TYR A 379 17.32 -16.12 0.38
CA TYR A 379 18.23 -15.21 -0.29
C TYR A 379 19.69 -15.46 0.11
N TYR A 380 19.96 -15.63 1.41
CA TYR A 380 21.30 -15.98 1.88
C TYR A 380 21.76 -17.33 1.33
N ASN A 381 20.93 -18.36 1.38
CA ASN A 381 21.27 -19.70 0.87
C ASN A 381 21.57 -19.70 -0.63
N MET A 382 20.90 -18.85 -1.40
CA MET A 382 21.09 -18.74 -2.85
C MET A 382 22.31 -17.88 -3.22
N THR A 383 22.69 -16.90 -2.41
CA THR A 383 23.68 -15.88 -2.80
C THR A 383 24.99 -15.90 -2.01
N ALA A 384 24.96 -16.43 -0.77
CA ALA A 384 26.06 -16.41 0.19
C ALA A 384 26.74 -15.03 0.31
N GLU A 385 25.96 -13.93 0.24
CA GLU A 385 26.51 -12.58 0.29
C GLU A 385 27.33 -12.32 1.58
N PRO A 386 28.58 -11.84 1.46
CA PRO A 386 29.38 -11.49 2.61
C PRO A 386 28.68 -10.47 3.51
N GLY A 387 28.64 -10.74 4.82
CA GLY A 387 28.04 -9.84 5.81
C GLY A 387 26.50 -9.88 5.88
N PHE A 388 25.81 -10.49 4.91
CA PHE A 388 24.35 -10.56 4.90
C PHE A 388 23.79 -11.30 6.12
N ALA A 389 24.39 -12.45 6.46
CA ALA A 389 24.00 -13.21 7.64
C ALA A 389 24.15 -12.40 8.94
N ALA A 390 25.28 -11.71 9.11
CA ALA A 390 25.53 -10.88 10.30
C ALA A 390 24.53 -9.72 10.41
N ARG A 391 24.15 -9.11 9.28
CA ARG A 391 23.19 -8.02 9.22
C ARG A 391 21.80 -8.42 9.70
N TRP A 392 21.31 -9.59 9.26
CA TRP A 392 19.93 -9.99 9.47
C TRP A 392 19.70 -10.89 10.69
N ALA A 393 20.74 -11.57 11.18
CA ALA A 393 20.61 -12.53 12.27
C ALA A 393 19.92 -11.97 13.52
N HIS A 394 20.28 -10.77 13.97
CA HIS A 394 19.65 -10.16 15.15
C HIS A 394 18.15 -9.93 14.97
N ARG A 395 17.73 -9.45 13.79
CA ARG A 395 16.31 -9.20 13.50
C ARG A 395 15.52 -10.51 13.42
N ILE A 396 16.09 -11.55 12.79
CA ILE A 396 15.50 -12.89 12.73
C ILE A 396 15.33 -13.46 14.14
N LEU A 397 16.37 -13.39 14.97
CA LEU A 397 16.34 -13.92 16.34
C LEU A 397 15.24 -13.27 17.17
N ARG A 398 15.02 -11.95 17.06
CA ARG A 398 13.93 -11.28 17.78
C ARG A 398 12.54 -11.84 17.45
N LEU A 399 12.25 -12.12 16.18
CA LEU A 399 10.98 -12.78 15.80
C LEU A 399 10.89 -14.17 16.40
N LEU A 400 11.95 -14.96 16.29
CA LEU A 400 11.95 -16.35 16.75
C LEU A 400 11.91 -16.44 18.29
N ASP A 401 12.54 -15.52 19.01
CA ASP A 401 12.51 -15.43 20.48
C ASP A 401 11.11 -15.00 20.95
N TRP A 402 10.48 -14.06 20.24
CA TRP A 402 9.08 -13.73 20.48
C TRP A 402 8.18 -14.95 20.26
N ALA A 403 8.30 -15.64 19.13
CA ALA A 403 7.48 -16.81 18.82
C ALA A 403 7.65 -17.92 19.87
N ASP A 404 8.89 -18.20 20.29
CA ASP A 404 9.18 -19.16 21.35
C ASP A 404 8.52 -18.78 22.68
N SER A 405 8.56 -17.49 23.05
CA SER A 405 7.89 -17.00 24.26
C SER A 405 6.37 -17.15 24.25
N GLN A 406 5.77 -17.30 23.06
CA GLN A 406 4.33 -17.54 22.89
C GLN A 406 3.98 -19.04 22.87
N THR A 407 4.94 -19.95 23.04
CA THR A 407 4.68 -21.39 23.04
C THR A 407 4.09 -21.87 24.37
N ILE A 408 3.11 -22.77 24.31
CA ILE A 408 2.48 -23.40 25.49
C ILE A 408 2.51 -24.93 25.38
N PRO A 409 2.52 -25.67 26.51
CA PRO A 409 2.48 -27.14 26.48
C PRO A 409 1.19 -27.69 25.84
N VAL A 410 1.31 -28.75 25.05
CA VAL A 410 0.17 -29.41 24.35
C VAL A 410 -0.72 -30.23 25.29
N GLN A 411 -0.18 -30.70 26.42
CA GLN A 411 -0.92 -31.50 27.40
C GLN A 411 -0.83 -30.87 28.80
N LYS A 412 -1.99 -30.62 29.43
CA LYS A 412 -2.05 -30.50 30.90
C LYS A 412 -1.98 -31.92 31.48
N ASN A 413 -0.95 -32.22 32.28
CA ASN A 413 -0.78 -33.44 33.10
C ASN A 413 -0.08 -34.66 32.46
N THR A 414 0.79 -34.47 31.48
CA THR A 414 1.73 -35.53 31.08
C THR A 414 3.17 -35.04 31.17
N SER A 415 4.11 -35.97 31.24
CA SER A 415 5.55 -35.71 31.29
C SER A 415 6.14 -35.23 29.96
N ASP A 416 5.29 -34.95 28.96
CA ASP A 416 5.71 -34.59 27.61
C ASP A 416 5.94 -33.07 27.54
N SER A 417 7.17 -32.68 27.19
CA SER A 417 7.62 -31.28 27.12
C SER A 417 7.22 -30.56 25.83
N SER A 418 6.44 -31.22 24.96
CA SER A 418 6.03 -30.69 23.66
C SER A 418 5.25 -29.38 23.80
N LYS A 419 5.75 -28.31 23.17
CA LYS A 419 5.11 -26.99 23.13
C LYS A 419 4.70 -26.63 21.71
N LEU A 420 3.59 -25.91 21.58
CA LEU A 420 3.15 -25.33 20.31
C LEU A 420 3.01 -23.82 20.45
N LEU A 421 3.30 -23.10 19.36
CA LEU A 421 3.05 -21.68 19.24
C LEU A 421 1.55 -21.43 19.44
N ASN A 422 1.23 -20.54 20.38
CA ASN A 422 -0.13 -20.14 20.69
C ASN A 422 -0.31 -18.65 20.44
N ILE A 423 -1.09 -18.33 19.41
CA ILE A 423 -1.45 -16.95 19.09
C ILE A 423 -2.59 -16.50 20.01
N SER A 424 -2.30 -15.68 20.99
CA SER A 424 -3.25 -15.31 22.05
C SER A 424 -4.42 -14.44 21.58
N SER A 425 -4.31 -13.78 20.44
CA SER A 425 -5.34 -12.88 19.90
C SER A 425 -5.54 -13.07 18.40
N ALA A 426 -6.79 -13.16 17.95
CA ALA A 426 -7.14 -13.22 16.54
C ALA A 426 -6.76 -11.93 15.78
N THR A 427 -6.55 -10.81 16.49
CA THR A 427 -6.11 -9.55 15.87
C THR A 427 -4.76 -9.64 15.16
N ILE A 428 -3.92 -10.60 15.54
CA ILE A 428 -2.63 -10.84 14.87
C ILE A 428 -2.59 -12.09 14.00
N GLY A 429 -3.61 -12.93 14.11
CA GLY A 429 -3.72 -14.20 13.40
C GLY A 429 -4.55 -14.12 12.12
N GLY A 430 -4.52 -12.99 11.42
CA GLY A 430 -5.08 -12.92 10.07
C GLY A 430 -4.33 -13.86 9.11
N GLY A 431 -5.01 -14.25 8.04
CA GLY A 431 -4.47 -15.09 6.97
C GLY A 431 -5.28 -14.97 5.70
N TRP A 432 -4.76 -15.51 4.59
CA TRP A 432 -5.41 -15.47 3.28
C TRP A 432 -6.18 -16.75 2.97
N ASN A 433 -7.00 -17.20 3.92
CA ASN A 433 -8.02 -18.20 3.64
C ASN A 433 -9.36 -17.48 3.53
N TYR A 434 -9.91 -17.38 2.31
CA TYR A 434 -11.21 -16.74 2.07
C TYR A 434 -12.33 -17.32 2.93
N TYR A 435 -12.23 -18.59 3.30
CA TYR A 435 -13.26 -19.31 4.05
C TYR A 435 -13.08 -19.25 5.56
N ASP A 436 -11.92 -18.82 6.07
CA ASP A 436 -11.65 -18.79 7.51
C ASP A 436 -11.46 -17.36 8.02
N PRO A 437 -12.10 -16.98 9.13
CA PRO A 437 -11.79 -15.72 9.81
C PRO A 437 -10.38 -15.76 10.43
N ALA A 438 -9.91 -14.60 10.88
CA ALA A 438 -8.67 -14.51 11.65
C ALA A 438 -8.69 -15.47 12.85
N GLN A 439 -7.58 -16.18 13.06
CA GLN A 439 -7.50 -17.33 13.96
C GLN A 439 -6.67 -17.02 15.22
N SER A 440 -7.00 -17.67 16.33
CA SER A 440 -6.24 -17.61 17.58
C SER A 440 -6.10 -19.01 18.18
N GLY A 441 -5.13 -19.18 19.08
CA GLY A 441 -4.82 -20.45 19.72
C GLY A 441 -3.60 -21.14 19.09
N MET A 442 -3.53 -22.47 19.27
CA MET A 442 -2.55 -23.34 18.64
C MET A 442 -2.99 -23.69 17.21
N VAL A 443 -2.85 -22.73 16.30
CA VAL A 443 -3.26 -22.86 14.90
C VAL A 443 -2.23 -23.68 14.11
N MET A 444 -2.69 -24.66 13.34
CA MET A 444 -1.82 -25.57 12.58
C MET A 444 -0.92 -24.81 11.59
N SER A 445 -1.48 -23.91 10.78
CA SER A 445 -0.72 -23.18 9.76
C SER A 445 0.39 -22.31 10.37
N PHE A 446 0.11 -21.61 11.49
CA PHE A 446 1.11 -20.81 12.20
C PHE A 446 2.21 -21.66 12.82
N ASN A 447 1.87 -22.83 13.37
CA ASN A 447 2.88 -23.76 13.88
C ASN A 447 3.74 -24.35 12.76
N ALA A 448 3.13 -24.72 11.62
CA ALA A 448 3.85 -25.24 10.47
C ALA A 448 4.85 -24.21 9.91
N ILE A 449 4.42 -22.96 9.69
CA ILE A 449 5.33 -21.93 9.17
C ILE A 449 6.38 -21.50 10.19
N TYR A 450 6.06 -21.51 11.50
CA TYR A 450 7.07 -21.27 12.54
C TYR A 450 8.16 -22.36 12.55
N ALA A 451 7.77 -23.63 12.51
CA ALA A 451 8.71 -24.74 12.44
C ALA A 451 9.57 -24.67 11.16
N PHE A 452 8.95 -24.35 10.03
CA PHE A 452 9.67 -24.15 8.76
C PHE A 452 10.65 -22.99 8.84
N ALA A 453 10.25 -21.83 9.38
CA ALA A 453 11.13 -20.68 9.55
C ALA A 453 12.33 -20.98 10.46
N LEU A 454 12.12 -21.74 11.55
CA LEU A 454 13.22 -22.21 12.41
C LEU A 454 14.25 -23.00 11.60
N GLN A 455 13.80 -23.96 10.79
CA GLN A 455 14.67 -24.81 9.98
C GLN A 455 15.40 -23.99 8.90
N GLN A 456 14.68 -23.17 8.14
CA GLN A 456 15.23 -22.41 7.02
C GLN A 456 16.27 -21.38 7.48
N CYS A 457 16.10 -20.78 8.66
CA CYS A 457 17.04 -19.79 9.19
C CYS A 457 18.36 -20.38 9.72
N LEU A 458 18.47 -21.70 9.95
CA LEU A 458 19.65 -22.31 10.58
C LEU A 458 20.97 -22.02 9.84
N PRO A 459 21.08 -22.14 8.51
CA PRO A 459 22.34 -21.88 7.81
C PRO A 459 22.79 -20.42 7.96
N LEU A 460 21.87 -19.47 7.83
CA LEU A 460 22.14 -18.04 8.01
C LEU A 460 22.60 -17.74 9.43
N LEU A 461 21.89 -18.23 10.44
CA LEU A 461 22.24 -18.02 11.85
C LEU A 461 23.58 -18.68 12.22
N SER A 462 23.86 -19.86 11.67
CA SER A 462 25.16 -20.52 11.82
C SER A 462 26.30 -19.67 11.26
N ALA A 463 26.12 -19.12 10.05
CA ALA A 463 27.10 -18.26 9.40
C ALA A 463 27.30 -16.91 10.13
N ALA A 464 26.26 -16.40 10.80
CA ALA A 464 26.37 -15.22 11.66
C ALA A 464 27.07 -15.49 13.00
N GLY A 465 27.49 -16.73 13.28
CA GLY A 465 28.10 -17.13 14.55
C GLY A 465 27.10 -17.26 15.71
N THR A 466 25.80 -17.16 15.44
CA THR A 466 24.72 -17.31 16.45
C THR A 466 24.25 -18.75 16.57
N GLY A 467 24.63 -19.64 15.65
CA GLY A 467 24.24 -21.06 15.62
C GLY A 467 24.65 -21.91 16.83
N ARG A 468 25.54 -21.43 17.71
CA ARG A 468 25.87 -22.12 18.98
C ARG A 468 24.79 -21.94 20.06
N ILE A 469 23.86 -21.01 19.92
CA ILE A 469 22.85 -20.68 20.94
C ILE A 469 21.61 -21.61 20.88
N ARG A 470 21.39 -22.36 19.78
CA ARG A 470 20.12 -23.08 19.54
C ARG A 470 20.19 -24.60 19.34
N LYS A 471 21.27 -25.28 19.75
CA LYS A 471 21.31 -26.77 19.80
C LYS A 471 20.34 -27.40 20.83
N GLN A 472 19.43 -26.63 21.42
CA GLN A 472 18.50 -27.05 22.48
C GLN A 472 17.04 -27.23 22.03
N PHE A 473 16.71 -27.08 20.74
CA PHE A 473 15.36 -27.40 20.25
C PHE A 473 15.31 -28.87 19.83
N PRO A 474 14.61 -29.76 20.57
CA PRO A 474 14.24 -31.04 20.01
C PRO A 474 13.15 -30.77 18.96
N LEU A 475 13.42 -31.18 17.72
CA LEU A 475 12.37 -31.40 16.72
C LEU A 475 11.44 -32.52 17.18
#